data_AF-A0A0D8L1S2-F1
#
_entry.id   AF-A0A0D8L1S2-F1
#
_cell.length_a   1.000
_cell.length_b   1.000
_cell.length_c   1.000
_cell.angle_alpha   90.00
_cell.angle_beta   90.00
_cell.angle_gamma   90.00
#
_symmetry.space_group_name_H-M   'P 1'
#
loop_
_entity.id
_entity.type
_entity.pdbx_description
1 polymer ?
#
loop_
_entity_poly.entity_id
_entity_poly.type
_entity_poly.pdbx_seq_one_letter_code
_entity_poly.pdbx_strand_id
1 'polypeptide(L)'
;LDALNIMRLHSPDSAMLSPRLWHRRNVAVAMNSGTQAAKEAGNMVDLDSNPTKLIEVVHIGKQMLMTRGSLTTFSISNDIAKYFAIIPAAFAVTYPQLDALNIMRLHSPDSAMLSAVIFNALIIVFLIPLALKGVPYHALSAAQMLRRNLWIYGLGGLVVPFIGIKLIDMLLTLTGLV
;
A
#
# COMPACT_ATOMS: atom_id res chain seq x y z
N LEU A 1 -9.86 -10.67 17.43
CA LEU A 1 -10.73 -9.57 16.95
C LEU A 1 -11.93 -10.22 16.29
N ASP A 2 -12.85 -10.69 17.14
CA ASP A 2 -13.94 -11.58 16.74
C ASP A 2 -15.00 -10.83 15.95
N ALA A 3 -15.39 -11.40 14.81
CA ALA A 3 -16.50 -10.91 13.98
C ALA A 3 -17.81 -10.76 14.77
N LEU A 4 -17.96 -11.49 15.88
CA LEU A 4 -19.10 -11.41 16.79
C LEU A 4 -19.27 -10.04 17.47
N ASN A 5 -18.20 -9.29 17.71
CA ASN A 5 -18.32 -7.98 18.38
C ASN A 5 -18.84 -6.86 17.46
N ILE A 6 -18.81 -7.09 16.14
CA ILE A 6 -19.38 -6.16 15.13
C ILE A 6 -20.88 -6.47 14.89
N MET A 7 -21.35 -7.67 15.25
CA MET A 7 -22.53 -8.32 14.67
C MET A 7 -23.81 -8.28 15.54
N ARG A 8 -24.25 -7.11 16.03
CA ARG A 8 -25.54 -7.05 16.75
C ARG A 8 -26.32 -5.77 16.47
N LEU A 9 -27.03 -5.67 15.35
CA LEU A 9 -28.33 -4.98 15.26
C LEU A 9 -29.05 -5.59 14.06
N HIS A 10 -30.08 -6.40 14.32
CA HIS A 10 -30.78 -7.20 13.30
C HIS A 10 -32.30 -7.15 13.48
N SER A 11 -32.85 -6.08 14.08
CA SER A 11 -34.30 -5.91 14.15
C SER A 11 -34.75 -4.56 13.56
N PRO A 12 -35.90 -4.53 12.86
CA PRO A 12 -36.54 -3.30 12.39
C PRO A 12 -36.73 -2.26 13.52
N ASP A 13 -36.98 -2.72 14.75
CA ASP A 13 -37.17 -1.87 15.94
C ASP A 13 -35.88 -1.29 16.53
N SER A 14 -34.71 -1.73 16.08
CA SER A 14 -33.42 -1.26 16.64
C SER A 14 -33.03 0.14 16.18
N ALA A 15 -33.66 0.67 15.12
CA ALA A 15 -33.55 2.08 14.73
C ALA A 15 -34.12 3.03 15.80
N MET A 16 -35.05 2.55 16.64
CA MET A 16 -35.70 3.33 17.69
C MET A 16 -34.91 3.32 19.02
N LEU A 17 -33.96 2.39 19.18
CA LEU A 17 -33.16 2.24 20.39
C LEU A 17 -31.90 3.10 20.34
N SER A 18 -32.06 4.36 20.72
CA SER A 18 -31.04 5.29 21.23
C SER A 18 -29.84 5.65 20.30
N PRO A 19 -29.66 6.94 19.95
CA PRO A 19 -28.48 7.45 19.22
C PRO A 19 -27.12 7.06 19.81
N ARG A 20 -27.08 6.73 21.11
CA ARG A 20 -25.87 6.34 21.85
C ARG A 20 -25.25 5.01 21.41
N LEU A 21 -26.02 4.10 20.82
CA LEU A 21 -25.49 2.80 20.37
C LEU A 21 -24.67 2.90 19.08
N TRP A 22 -24.94 3.90 18.23
CA TRP A 22 -24.20 4.14 16.98
C TRP A 22 -22.78 4.63 17.24
N HIS A 23 -22.62 5.54 18.20
CA HIS A 23 -21.33 6.17 18.50
C HIS A 23 -20.33 5.23 19.18
N ARG A 24 -20.76 4.06 19.68
CA ARG A 24 -19.90 3.06 20.33
C ARG A 24 -19.43 1.95 19.42
N ARG A 25 -19.83 1.91 18.14
CA ARG A 25 -19.44 0.84 17.20
C ARG A 25 -18.42 1.33 16.19
N ASN A 26 -17.42 0.50 15.93
CA ASN A 26 -16.35 0.82 14.97
C ASN A 26 -16.85 0.77 13.51
N VAL A 27 -17.91 -0.01 13.22
CA VAL A 27 -18.63 -0.05 11.93
C VAL A 27 -20.10 -0.40 12.22
N ALA A 28 -21.06 0.36 11.69
CA ALA A 28 -22.48 0.04 11.73
C ALA A 28 -23.10 0.16 10.32
N VAL A 29 -24.07 -0.70 10.01
CA VAL A 29 -24.78 -0.72 8.72
C VAL A 29 -26.28 -0.69 8.99
N ALA A 30 -27.00 0.26 8.39
CA ALA A 30 -28.45 0.39 8.51
C ALA A 30 -29.16 -0.07 7.23
N MET A 31 -30.34 -0.66 7.36
CA MET A 31 -31.14 -1.15 6.22
C MET A 31 -32.25 -0.15 5.89
N ASN A 32 -32.78 -0.24 4.67
CA ASN A 32 -33.61 0.75 3.94
C ASN A 32 -34.72 1.52 4.74
N SER A 33 -35.25 1.00 5.85
CA SER A 33 -36.26 1.69 6.67
C SER A 33 -35.70 2.74 7.67
N GLY A 34 -34.37 2.82 7.87
CA GLY A 34 -33.70 3.72 8.85
C GLY A 34 -32.84 4.84 8.23
N THR A 35 -33.22 5.35 7.06
CA THR A 35 -32.34 6.13 6.17
C THR A 35 -31.91 7.52 6.66
N GLN A 36 -32.66 8.22 7.53
CA GLN A 36 -32.21 9.53 8.05
C GLN A 36 -31.14 9.40 9.14
N ALA A 37 -31.38 8.55 10.16
CA ALA A 37 -30.45 8.36 11.28
C ALA A 37 -29.08 7.77 10.85
N ALA A 38 -29.05 6.93 9.81
CA ALA A 38 -27.81 6.35 9.28
C ALA A 38 -27.00 7.35 8.43
N LYS A 39 -27.69 8.21 7.65
CA LYS A 39 -27.06 9.28 6.87
C LYS A 39 -26.45 10.35 7.78
N GLU A 40 -27.16 10.74 8.84
CA GLU A 40 -26.69 11.72 9.82
C GLU A 40 -25.50 11.20 10.65
N ALA A 41 -25.42 9.89 10.85
CA ALA A 41 -24.35 9.25 11.62
C ALA A 41 -23.14 8.77 10.78
N GLY A 42 -23.14 8.97 9.45
CA GLY A 42 -22.05 8.55 8.56
C GLY A 42 -21.89 7.03 8.38
N ASN A 43 -22.95 6.26 8.62
CA ASN A 43 -22.93 4.79 8.56
C ASN A 43 -23.30 4.27 7.16
N MET A 44 -22.85 3.06 6.83
CA MET A 44 -23.20 2.44 5.54
C MET A 44 -24.69 2.09 5.50
N VAL A 45 -25.32 2.27 4.34
CA VAL A 45 -26.73 1.95 4.13
C VAL A 45 -26.83 0.76 3.18
N ASP A 46 -27.36 -0.37 3.66
CA ASP A 46 -27.69 -1.50 2.81
C ASP A 46 -29.07 -1.29 2.17
N LEU A 47 -29.06 -1.03 0.86
CA LEU A 47 -30.27 -0.78 0.08
C LEU A 47 -31.07 -2.06 -0.20
N ASP A 48 -30.41 -3.22 -0.26
CA ASP A 48 -31.03 -4.49 -0.68
C ASP A 48 -31.34 -5.40 0.50
N SER A 49 -31.01 -4.96 1.72
CA SER A 49 -31.39 -5.63 2.96
C SER A 49 -30.95 -7.10 3.01
N ASN A 50 -29.76 -7.42 2.45
CA ASN A 50 -29.27 -8.79 2.34
C ASN A 50 -28.03 -9.01 3.23
N PRO A 51 -28.09 -9.91 4.22
CA PRO A 51 -26.99 -10.16 5.16
C PRO A 51 -25.68 -10.61 4.49
N THR A 52 -25.73 -11.11 3.26
CA THR A 52 -24.54 -11.53 2.48
C THR A 52 -23.68 -10.33 2.05
N LYS A 53 -24.28 -9.15 1.82
CA LYS A 53 -23.55 -7.94 1.42
C LYS A 53 -22.58 -7.45 2.49
N LEU A 54 -22.86 -7.74 3.76
CA LEU A 54 -21.96 -7.39 4.87
C LEU A 54 -20.63 -8.13 4.77
N ILE A 55 -20.63 -9.39 4.31
CA ILE A 55 -19.42 -10.17 4.09
C ILE A 55 -18.58 -9.55 2.96
N GLU A 56 -19.25 -9.10 1.89
CA GLU A 56 -18.62 -8.42 0.77
C GLU A 56 -17.96 -7.10 1.17
N VAL A 57 -18.66 -6.27 1.96
CA VAL A 57 -18.11 -5.02 2.52
C VAL A 57 -16.85 -5.29 3.35
N VAL A 58 -16.86 -6.31 4.21
CA VAL A 58 -15.70 -6.71 5.00
C VAL A 58 -14.56 -7.19 4.10
N HIS A 59 -14.87 -7.93 3.02
CA HIS A 59 -13.87 -8.39 2.06
C HIS A 59 -13.19 -7.23 1.33
N ILE A 60 -13.97 -6.27 0.83
CA ILE A 60 -13.46 -5.06 0.17
C ILE A 60 -12.59 -4.24 1.15
N GLY A 61 -13.05 -4.07 2.39
CA GLY A 61 -12.28 -3.37 3.42
C GLY A 61 -10.94 -4.06 3.72
N LYS A 62 -10.93 -5.40 3.83
CA LYS A 62 -9.70 -6.18 3.99
C LYS A 62 -8.76 -6.03 2.79
N GLN A 63 -9.29 -6.09 1.57
CA GLN A 63 -8.50 -5.92 0.35
C GLN A 63 -7.86 -4.53 0.28
N MET A 64 -8.60 -3.47 0.63
CA MET A 64 -8.07 -2.10 0.68
C MET A 64 -6.94 -1.96 1.71
N LEU A 65 -7.12 -2.52 2.91
CA LEU A 65 -6.09 -2.52 3.95
C LEU A 65 -4.84 -3.30 3.54
N MET A 66 -5.01 -4.46 2.91
CA MET A 66 -3.90 -5.28 2.41
C MET A 66 -3.13 -4.53 1.33
N THR A 67 -3.83 -3.96 0.36
CA THR A 67 -3.22 -3.18 -0.73
C THR A 67 -2.39 -2.03 -0.17
N ARG A 68 -2.95 -1.27 0.77
CA ARG A 68 -2.24 -0.16 1.41
C ARG A 68 -0.99 -0.64 2.16
N GLY A 69 -1.11 -1.69 2.97
CA GLY A 69 0.02 -2.25 3.71
C GLY A 69 1.14 -2.78 2.81
N SER A 70 0.78 -3.46 1.72
CA SER A 70 1.72 -3.95 0.72
C SER A 70 2.45 -2.81 0.00
N LEU A 71 1.71 -1.78 -0.44
CA LEU A 71 2.31 -0.61 -1.10
C LEU A 71 3.23 0.16 -0.16
N THR A 72 2.87 0.34 1.11
CA THR A 72 3.76 0.98 2.10
C THR A 72 5.03 0.16 2.34
N THR A 73 4.91 -1.16 2.42
CA THR A 73 6.07 -2.05 2.60
C THR A 73 7.01 -1.97 1.39
N PHE A 74 6.43 -1.98 0.18
CA PHE A 74 7.17 -1.82 -1.06
C PHE A 74 7.85 -0.46 -1.14
N SER A 75 7.14 0.63 -0.83
CA SER A 75 7.68 1.99 -0.93
C SER A 75 8.84 2.22 0.02
N ILE A 76 8.74 1.75 1.27
CA ILE A 76 9.83 1.85 2.26
C ILE A 76 11.06 1.08 1.77
N SER A 77 10.88 -0.15 1.29
CA SER A 77 11.99 -0.97 0.79
C SER A 77 12.64 -0.35 -0.45
N ASN A 78 11.82 0.30 -1.28
CA ASN A 78 12.26 1.03 -2.46
C ASN A 78 13.07 2.29 -2.13
N ASP A 79 12.72 3.00 -1.06
CA ASP A 79 13.49 4.15 -0.61
C ASP A 79 14.89 3.75 -0.11
N ILE A 80 15.01 2.58 0.54
CA ILE A 80 16.32 2.03 0.93
C ILE A 80 17.22 1.85 -0.29
N ALA A 81 16.72 1.24 -1.37
CA ALA A 81 17.50 1.06 -2.59
C ALA A 81 17.91 2.39 -3.23
N LYS A 82 17.01 3.38 -3.24
CA LYS A 82 17.32 4.73 -3.73
C LYS A 82 18.44 5.41 -2.94
N TYR A 83 18.50 5.21 -1.62
CA TYR A 83 19.60 5.76 -0.82
C TYR A 83 20.97 5.19 -1.23
N PHE A 84 21.05 3.91 -1.59
CA PHE A 84 22.29 3.33 -2.11
C PHE A 84 22.71 3.87 -3.49
N ALA A 85 21.79 4.42 -4.28
CA ALA A 85 22.13 5.11 -5.53
C ALA A 85 22.58 6.55 -5.27
N ILE A 86 21.82 7.28 -4.45
CA ILE A 86 21.95 8.73 -4.33
C ILE A 86 23.08 9.14 -3.38
N ILE A 87 23.25 8.46 -2.24
CA ILE A 87 24.24 8.87 -1.23
C ILE A 87 25.67 8.82 -1.79
N PRO A 88 26.14 7.72 -2.42
CA PRO A 88 27.50 7.68 -2.97
C PRO A 88 27.70 8.76 -4.04
N ALA A 89 26.71 8.95 -4.91
CA ALA A 89 26.75 9.91 -6.00
C ALA A 89 26.80 11.37 -5.50
N ALA A 90 25.87 11.75 -4.61
CA ALA A 90 25.74 13.12 -4.11
C ALA A 90 26.98 13.59 -3.34
N PHE A 91 27.74 12.67 -2.75
CA PHE A 91 28.92 12.97 -1.95
C PHE A 91 30.24 12.53 -2.61
N ALA A 92 30.23 12.06 -3.86
CA ALA A 92 31.42 11.54 -4.53
C ALA A 92 32.59 12.55 -4.57
N VAL A 93 32.28 13.85 -4.71
CA VAL A 93 33.29 14.93 -4.75
C VAL A 93 33.81 15.28 -3.36
N THR A 94 32.93 15.35 -2.36
CA THR A 94 33.27 15.80 -1.01
C THR A 94 33.89 14.70 -0.15
N TYR A 95 33.39 13.47 -0.31
CA TYR A 95 33.81 12.28 0.44
C TYR A 95 33.99 11.08 -0.50
N PRO A 96 35.10 11.01 -1.24
CA PRO A 96 35.35 9.92 -2.20
C PRO A 96 35.30 8.51 -1.59
N GLN A 97 35.54 8.39 -0.27
CA GLN A 97 35.44 7.11 0.45
C GLN A 97 34.01 6.52 0.41
N LEU A 98 32.99 7.36 0.23
CA LEU A 98 31.60 6.90 0.12
C LEU A 98 31.30 6.20 -1.21
N ASP A 99 32.20 6.26 -2.20
CA ASP A 99 32.06 5.45 -3.42
C ASP A 99 32.12 3.94 -3.12
N ALA A 100 32.73 3.53 -1.99
CA ALA A 100 32.64 2.15 -1.52
C ALA A 100 31.20 1.68 -1.24
N LEU A 101 30.26 2.61 -1.01
CA LEU A 101 28.83 2.33 -0.84
C LEU A 101 28.08 2.25 -2.17
N ASN A 102 28.73 2.50 -3.31
CA ASN A 102 28.17 2.32 -4.66
C ASN A 102 28.06 0.82 -4.99
N ILE A 103 27.17 0.12 -4.29
CA ILE A 103 26.94 -1.32 -4.45
C ILE A 103 26.49 -1.65 -5.89
N MET A 104 25.74 -0.74 -6.53
CA MET A 104 25.26 -0.88 -7.90
C MET A 104 26.35 -0.60 -8.96
N ARG A 105 27.50 -0.06 -8.56
CA ARG A 105 28.59 0.37 -9.45
C ARG A 105 28.07 1.23 -10.60
N LEU A 106 27.31 2.27 -10.27
CA LEU A 106 26.76 3.23 -11.25
C LEU A 106 27.89 4.02 -11.92
N HIS A 107 27.71 4.40 -13.18
CA HIS A 107 28.79 4.91 -14.03
C HIS A 107 29.36 6.27 -13.59
N SER A 108 28.51 7.25 -13.31
CA SER A 108 28.90 8.56 -12.81
C SER A 108 27.90 9.11 -11.77
N PRO A 109 28.28 10.11 -10.95
CA PRO A 109 27.35 10.75 -10.03
C PRO A 109 26.11 11.33 -10.72
N ASP A 110 26.31 11.94 -11.90
CA ASP A 110 25.23 12.54 -12.68
C ASP A 110 24.28 11.47 -13.24
N SER A 111 24.83 10.39 -13.82
CA SER A 111 24.01 9.28 -14.35
C SER A 111 23.26 8.56 -13.23
N ALA A 112 23.87 8.42 -12.05
CA ALA A 112 23.24 7.83 -10.88
C ALA A 112 22.03 8.63 -10.38
N MET A 113 22.19 9.96 -10.24
CA MET A 113 21.10 10.85 -9.85
C MET A 113 19.97 10.83 -10.89
N LEU A 114 20.31 10.92 -12.18
CA LEU A 114 19.32 10.90 -13.25
C LEU A 114 18.56 9.55 -13.30
N SER A 115 19.28 8.44 -13.17
CA SER A 115 18.68 7.09 -13.14
C SER A 115 17.72 6.91 -11.98
N ALA A 116 18.09 7.39 -10.78
CA ALA A 116 17.22 7.33 -9.61
C ALA A 116 15.93 8.14 -9.78
N VAL A 117 16.02 9.33 -10.39
CA VAL A 117 14.85 10.19 -10.67
C VAL A 117 13.94 9.56 -11.73
N ILE A 118 14.51 9.07 -12.85
CA ILE A 118 13.75 8.38 -13.90
C ILE A 118 13.05 7.14 -13.32
N PHE A 119 13.76 6.33 -12.55
CA PHE A 119 13.17 5.15 -11.92
C PHE A 119 12.00 5.53 -11.01
N ASN A 120 12.12 6.60 -10.22
CA ASN A 120 11.05 7.07 -9.35
C ASN A 120 9.79 7.50 -10.12
N ALA A 121 9.95 8.08 -11.32
CA ALA A 121 8.82 8.40 -12.19
C ALA A 121 8.17 7.13 -12.76
N LEU A 122 8.98 6.19 -13.25
CA LEU A 122 8.49 4.95 -13.86
C LEU A 122 7.78 4.04 -12.85
N ILE A 123 8.33 3.90 -11.64
CA ILE A 123 7.79 2.97 -10.65
C ILE A 123 6.36 3.36 -10.22
N ILE A 124 6.03 4.66 -10.21
CA ILE A 124 4.67 5.13 -9.93
C ILE A 124 3.69 4.62 -10.99
N VAL A 125 4.04 4.72 -12.27
CA VAL A 125 3.22 4.23 -13.39
C VAL A 125 2.92 2.73 -13.24
N PHE A 126 3.92 1.94 -12.83
CA PHE A 126 3.76 0.50 -12.62
C PHE A 126 2.95 0.16 -11.35
N LEU A 127 2.99 1.01 -10.32
CA LEU A 127 2.25 0.78 -9.08
C LEU A 127 0.78 1.22 -9.15
N ILE A 128 0.41 2.15 -10.04
CA ILE A 128 -0.99 2.60 -10.21
C ILE A 128 -1.94 1.43 -10.49
N PRO A 129 -1.68 0.52 -11.46
CA PRO A 129 -2.55 -0.64 -11.69
C PRO A 129 -2.71 -1.53 -10.46
N LEU A 130 -1.66 -1.70 -9.66
CA LEU A 130 -1.69 -2.50 -8.44
C LEU A 130 -2.55 -1.81 -7.36
N ALA A 131 -2.45 -0.49 -7.23
CA ALA A 131 -3.26 0.31 -6.31
C ALA A 131 -4.76 0.27 -6.67
N LEU A 132 -5.09 0.25 -7.96
CA LEU A 132 -6.48 0.23 -8.45
C LEU A 132 -7.10 -1.17 -8.42
N LYS A 133 -6.37 -2.21 -8.84
CA LYS A 133 -6.87 -3.60 -8.81
C LYS A 133 -6.90 -4.16 -7.39
N GLY A 134 -6.00 -3.70 -6.54
CA GLY A 134 -5.84 -4.18 -5.18
C GLY A 134 -5.10 -5.52 -5.08
N VAL A 135 -4.59 -5.79 -3.88
CA VAL A 135 -3.88 -7.02 -3.54
C VAL A 135 -4.90 -8.06 -3.04
N PRO A 136 -4.98 -9.24 -3.68
CA PRO A 136 -5.99 -10.24 -3.33
C PRO A 136 -5.83 -10.74 -1.89
N TYR A 137 -6.93 -10.66 -1.13
CA TYR A 137 -6.97 -11.15 0.25
C TYR A 137 -6.97 -12.68 0.29
N HIS A 138 -6.12 -13.25 1.15
CA HIS A 138 -6.11 -14.68 1.45
C HIS A 138 -6.36 -14.87 2.96
N ALA A 139 -7.22 -15.82 3.32
CA ALA A 139 -7.53 -16.14 4.71
C ALA A 139 -6.37 -16.88 5.38
N LEU A 140 -5.35 -16.14 5.82
CA LEU A 140 -4.19 -16.64 6.54
C LEU A 140 -4.14 -16.00 7.94
N SER A 141 -3.37 -16.60 8.86
CA SER A 141 -3.10 -15.97 10.15
C SER A 141 -2.32 -14.66 9.97
N ALA A 142 -2.47 -13.71 10.90
CA ALA A 142 -1.80 -12.41 10.80
C ALA A 142 -0.27 -12.52 10.63
N ALA A 143 0.37 -13.45 11.36
CA ALA A 143 1.81 -13.70 11.25
C ALA A 143 2.20 -14.23 9.86
N GLN A 144 1.44 -15.16 9.29
CA GLN A 144 1.69 -15.67 7.94
C GLN A 144 1.46 -14.60 6.87
N MET A 145 0.42 -13.75 7.02
CA MET A 145 0.17 -12.63 6.13
C MET A 145 1.32 -11.62 6.15
N LEU A 146 1.78 -11.24 7.35
CA LEU A 146 2.91 -10.33 7.50
C LEU A 146 4.17 -10.89 6.85
N ARG A 147 4.51 -12.16 7.14
CA ARG A 147 5.68 -12.81 6.57
C ARG A 147 5.62 -12.83 5.04
N ARG A 148 4.46 -13.22 4.48
CA ARG A 148 4.24 -13.22 3.03
C ARG A 148 4.36 -11.82 2.43
N ASN A 149 3.81 -10.81 3.10
CA ASN A 149 3.89 -9.42 2.64
C ASN A 149 5.33 -8.91 2.62
N LEU A 150 6.12 -9.17 3.67
CA LEU A 150 7.54 -8.83 3.72
C LEU A 150 8.36 -9.56 2.64
N TRP A 151 8.09 -10.85 2.43
CA TRP A 151 8.79 -11.62 1.40
C TRP A 151 8.47 -11.16 -0.03
N ILE A 152 7.23 -10.81 -0.33
CA ILE A 152 6.84 -10.42 -1.69
C ILE A 152 7.09 -8.94 -1.92
N TYR A 153 6.50 -8.07 -1.10
CA TYR A 153 6.53 -6.62 -1.31
C TYR A 153 7.73 -5.96 -0.67
N GLY A 154 8.27 -6.51 0.43
CA GLY A 154 9.52 -6.03 1.02
C GLY A 154 10.72 -6.40 0.14
N LEU A 155 10.93 -7.69 -0.11
CA LEU A 155 12.02 -8.14 -0.98
C LEU A 155 11.86 -7.61 -2.41
N GLY A 156 10.64 -7.65 -2.97
CA GLY A 156 10.37 -7.08 -4.29
C GLY A 156 10.66 -5.57 -4.33
N GLY A 157 10.24 -4.83 -3.29
CA GLY A 157 10.55 -3.41 -3.14
C GLY A 157 12.02 -3.11 -2.97
N LEU A 158 12.84 -4.07 -2.53
CA LEU A 158 14.29 -3.93 -2.48
C LEU A 158 14.94 -4.29 -3.82
N VAL A 159 14.63 -5.45 -4.40
CA VAL A 159 15.33 -5.98 -5.58
C VAL A 159 14.99 -5.23 -6.86
N VAL A 160 13.70 -4.91 -7.07
CA VAL A 160 13.23 -4.22 -8.28
C VAL A 160 13.95 -2.89 -8.53
N PRO A 161 14.08 -1.96 -7.56
CA PRO A 161 14.81 -0.71 -7.78
C PRO A 161 16.31 -0.90 -8.02
N PHE A 162 16.98 -1.84 -7.35
CA PHE A 162 18.39 -2.12 -7.61
C PHE A 162 18.62 -2.49 -9.09
N ILE A 163 17.78 -3.39 -9.61
CA ILE A 163 17.85 -3.81 -11.01
C ILE A 163 17.43 -2.66 -11.93
N GLY A 164 16.32 -1.99 -11.63
CA GLY A 164 15.75 -0.94 -12.47
C GLY A 164 16.67 0.27 -12.62
N ILE A 165 17.20 0.79 -11.52
CA ILE A 165 18.15 1.92 -11.53
C ILE A 165 19.41 1.53 -12.32
N LYS A 166 19.94 0.32 -12.10
CA LYS A 166 21.14 -0.13 -12.83
C LYS A 166 20.90 -0.24 -14.33
N LEU A 167 19.75 -0.75 -14.75
CA LEU A 167 19.40 -0.86 -16.17
C LEU A 167 19.23 0.53 -16.81
N ILE A 168 18.65 1.48 -16.10
CA ILE A 168 18.52 2.87 -16.60
C ILE A 168 19.90 3.51 -16.74
N ASP A 169 20.77 3.36 -15.73
CA ASP A 169 22.15 3.87 -15.76
C ASP A 169 22.92 3.30 -16.95
N MET A 170 22.87 1.98 -17.15
CA MET A 170 23.50 1.32 -18.28
C MET A 170 22.96 1.83 -19.63
N LEU A 171 21.66 2.10 -19.73
CA LEU A 171 21.04 2.60 -20.96
C LEU A 171 21.48 4.04 -21.26
N LEU A 172 21.57 4.90 -20.24
CA LEU A 172 22.08 6.26 -20.37
C LEU A 172 23.53 6.27 -20.81
N THR A 173 24.38 5.45 -20.18
CA THR A 173 25.80 5.32 -20.55
C THR A 173 25.96 4.75 -21.96
N LEU A 174 25.17 3.73 -22.34
CA LEU A 174 25.24 3.10 -23.67
C LEU A 174 24.85 4.07 -24.79
N THR A 175 23.85 4.93 -24.52
CA THR A 175 23.38 5.93 -25.47
C THR A 175 24.22 7.20 -25.50
N GLY A 176 25.19 7.34 -24.59
CA GLY A 176 26.06 8.52 -24.48
C GLY A 176 25.31 9.79 -24.08
N LEU A 177 24.13 9.65 -23.46
CA LEU A 177 23.34 10.79 -23.00
C LEU A 177 23.95 11.47 -21.79
N VAL A 178 24.71 10.72 -20.98
CA VAL A 178 25.46 11.15 -19.79
C VAL A 178 26.74 10.34 -19.67
#